data_AF-A0A6M0A5D0-F1
#
_entry.id   AF-A0A6M0A5D0-F1
#
_cell.length_a   1.000
_cell.length_b   1.000
_cell.length_c   1.000
_cell.angle_alpha   90.00
_cell.angle_beta   90.00
_cell.angle_gamma   90.00
#
_symmetry.space_group_name_H-M   'P 1'
#
loop_
_entity.id
_entity.type
_entity.pdbx_description
1 polymer ?
#
loop_
_entity_poly.entity_id
_entity_poly.type
_entity_poly.pdbx_seq_one_letter_code
_entity_poly.pdbx_strand_id
1 'polypeptide(L)'
;MSFCVQKKGVKICSTIGFVSALLGCLTLIPKLANAASIGFQGNDSVIYREQLPSDPLWVWDAPCGNGYQGQVYNGHQGTVLSSNYSTISCYGGTYDWYNVSFNGGPTGWVAGDFLFNDYNQLSINGNATVRTEIGDSLYVWSQPGGGQNVGFLQPGTQVTVRERGPVMDVFGGTYNWFRVDQGWVAGEFLQSNTSISNPIPIPAPNPVPLPPPPPRPPTASLVFVDDNDWRIPGLDHVGLEFNGLVYESVPSRGVTKHRKPEDMEITRELSLNYDLATAMERKIQEKINQGAGYADLTPFIHNLHPFFQKGGLGQFTCVGLIEWAAEKAGHRGGQGFISWWNEYISLGWKTFSTLTPSLLYWSQKNPFIMHDAVLHGFLDPVDFILTDPLGRQFGYTEELGLIEEIPGAFYTGDGWAEQFLISGLTPGDYTLQLFGLDDEANVAFGNSTGGASFSGYLERGETHTLVFTVATSVPESSTTLGLLAVGAIGASSLLKRRL
;
A
#
# COMPACT_ATOMS: atom_id res chain seq x y z
N MET A 1 19.00 39.26 25.55
CA MET A 1 20.45 39.32 25.80
C MET A 1 21.16 39.20 24.46
N SER A 2 22.08 40.10 24.13
CA SER A 2 22.88 40.04 22.91
C SER A 2 24.17 39.29 23.19
N PHE A 3 24.46 38.25 22.41
CA PHE A 3 25.76 37.58 22.40
C PHE A 3 26.50 38.00 21.13
N CYS A 4 27.72 38.49 21.29
CA CYS A 4 28.64 38.67 20.17
C CYS A 4 29.89 37.83 20.46
N VAL A 5 30.32 37.04 19.49
CA VAL A 5 31.59 36.31 19.53
C VAL A 5 32.51 36.93 18.48
N GLN A 6 33.74 37.24 18.90
CA GLN A 6 34.74 37.87 18.05
C GLN A 6 35.86 36.86 17.76
N LYS A 7 36.04 36.48 16.49
CA LYS A 7 37.17 35.65 16.05
C LYS A 7 37.72 36.19 14.74
N LYS A 8 39.03 36.48 14.72
CA LYS A 8 39.80 36.96 13.55
C LYS A 8 39.16 38.14 12.78
N GLY A 9 38.92 39.24 13.48
CA GLY A 9 38.70 40.56 12.84
C GLY A 9 37.32 40.81 12.22
N VAL A 10 36.40 39.85 12.26
CA VAL A 10 35.01 40.07 11.82
C VAL A 10 34.07 39.91 13.01
N LYS A 11 33.23 40.92 13.24
CA LYS A 11 32.24 40.96 14.33
C LYS A 11 30.87 40.68 13.72
N ILE A 12 30.34 39.50 13.98
CA ILE A 12 28.98 39.12 13.59
C ILE A 12 28.13 39.15 14.86
N CYS A 13 27.10 40.00 14.88
CA CYS A 13 26.14 40.05 15.96
C CYS A 13 24.77 39.65 15.39
N SER A 14 24.16 38.64 15.97
CA SER A 14 22.82 38.18 15.64
C SER A 14 21.83 38.71 16.68
N THR A 15 20.69 39.20 16.21
CA THR A 15 19.57 39.65 17.06
C THR A 15 18.50 38.57 17.01
N ILE A 16 18.36 37.81 18.10
CA ILE A 16 17.25 36.86 18.25
C ILE A 16 16.01 37.66 18.69
N GLY A 17 15.05 37.79 17.78
CA GLY A 17 13.73 38.31 18.10
C GLY A 17 12.95 37.30 18.94
N PHE A 18 12.64 37.66 20.18
CA PHE A 18 11.65 36.98 20.99
C PHE A 18 10.26 37.25 20.38
N VAL A 19 9.62 36.20 19.86
CA VAL A 19 8.16 36.19 19.71
C VAL A 19 7.65 35.18 20.74
N SER A 20 7.06 35.73 21.81
CA SER A 20 6.28 34.98 22.78
C SER A 20 4.84 35.43 22.64
N ALA A 21 3.94 34.45 22.62
CA ALA A 21 2.47 34.50 22.74
C ALA A 21 1.73 33.93 21.52
N LEU A 22 1.31 32.67 21.64
CA LEU A 22 -0.11 32.30 21.50
C LEU A 22 -0.33 30.89 22.07
N LEU A 23 -0.69 30.87 23.36
CA LEU A 23 -1.51 29.81 23.93
C LEU A 23 -2.93 29.99 23.37
N GLY A 24 -3.51 28.93 22.83
CA GLY A 24 -4.95 28.85 22.57
C GLY A 24 -5.33 28.58 21.12
N CYS A 25 -5.37 27.31 20.74
CA CYS A 25 -6.56 26.71 20.13
C CYS A 25 -6.35 25.19 20.08
N LEU A 26 -6.99 24.49 21.01
CA LEU A 26 -7.21 23.05 20.89
C LEU A 26 -8.26 22.88 19.78
N THR A 27 -7.84 22.79 18.53
CA THR A 27 -8.75 22.41 17.44
C THR A 27 -9.02 20.93 17.58
N LEU A 28 -10.19 20.59 18.09
CA LEU A 28 -10.90 19.36 17.78
C LEU A 28 -10.71 19.08 16.28
N ILE A 29 -9.95 18.06 15.94
CA ILE A 29 -9.94 17.51 14.58
C ILE A 29 -11.36 16.97 14.39
N PRO A 30 -12.20 17.56 13.52
CA PRO A 30 -13.49 16.96 13.25
C PRO A 30 -13.23 15.58 12.66
N LYS A 31 -13.95 14.58 13.18
CA LYS A 31 -14.14 13.27 12.54
C LYS A 31 -14.19 13.50 11.02
N LEU A 32 -13.28 12.86 10.27
CA LEU A 32 -13.34 12.83 8.81
C LEU A 32 -14.79 12.58 8.42
N ALA A 33 -15.37 13.51 7.67
CA ALA A 33 -16.75 13.39 7.21
C ALA A 33 -16.82 12.12 6.37
N ASN A 34 -17.54 11.11 6.85
CA ASN A 34 -17.93 9.99 6.00
C ASN A 34 -18.63 10.61 4.78
N ALA A 35 -18.18 10.24 3.58
CA ALA A 35 -18.87 10.64 2.37
C ALA A 35 -20.34 10.19 2.52
N ALA A 36 -21.28 11.09 2.25
CA ALA A 36 -22.69 10.75 2.26
C ALA A 36 -22.93 9.57 1.30
N SER A 37 -23.70 8.58 1.70
CA SER A 37 -24.13 7.50 0.81
C SER A 37 -25.34 7.93 -0.03
N ILE A 38 -25.57 7.26 -1.17
CA ILE A 38 -26.61 7.62 -2.14
C ILE A 38 -27.71 6.55 -2.11
N GLY A 39 -28.94 6.95 -1.78
CA GLY A 39 -30.11 6.09 -1.96
C GLY A 39 -30.70 6.21 -3.37
N PHE A 40 -30.84 5.08 -4.08
CA PHE A 40 -31.44 5.03 -5.43
C PHE A 40 -32.93 4.61 -5.44
N GLN A 41 -33.67 5.11 -6.42
CA GLN A 41 -35.07 4.80 -6.70
C GLN A 41 -35.22 4.05 -8.04
N GLY A 42 -36.39 3.44 -8.26
CA GLY A 42 -36.70 2.77 -9.52
C GLY A 42 -36.71 3.75 -10.69
N ASN A 43 -36.04 3.37 -11.79
CA ASN A 43 -35.72 4.14 -12.98
C ASN A 43 -34.60 5.18 -12.83
N ASP A 44 -33.88 5.20 -11.71
CA ASP A 44 -32.71 6.06 -11.58
C ASP A 44 -31.62 5.61 -12.56
N SER A 45 -31.04 6.58 -13.27
CA SER A 45 -29.90 6.34 -14.15
C SER A 45 -28.62 6.39 -13.33
N VAL A 46 -27.87 5.29 -13.36
CA VAL A 46 -26.65 5.10 -12.59
C VAL A 46 -25.47 4.87 -13.51
N ILE A 47 -24.28 5.17 -13.00
CA ILE A 47 -23.01 4.83 -13.61
C ILE A 47 -22.16 4.08 -12.58
N TYR A 48 -21.57 2.96 -12.99
CA TYR A 48 -20.56 2.30 -12.17
C TYR A 48 -19.23 3.04 -12.30
N ARG A 49 -18.61 3.37 -11.17
CA ARG A 49 -17.26 3.90 -11.10
C ARG A 49 -16.52 3.25 -9.95
N GLU A 50 -15.25 2.94 -10.18
CA GLU A 50 -14.35 2.47 -9.13
C GLU A 50 -13.12 3.35 -9.05
N GLN A 51 -12.39 3.25 -7.94
CA GLN A 51 -11.14 3.96 -7.73
C GLN A 51 -10.03 3.48 -8.69
N LEU A 52 -10.05 2.20 -9.08
CA LEU A 52 -9.07 1.61 -10.00
C LEU A 52 -9.72 1.26 -11.35
N PRO A 53 -9.16 1.69 -12.50
CA PRO A 53 -9.78 1.47 -13.82
C PRO A 53 -9.93 0.02 -14.29
N SER A 54 -9.27 -0.93 -13.62
CA SER A 54 -9.19 -2.35 -14.03
C SER A 54 -10.21 -3.26 -13.36
N ASP A 55 -10.80 -2.81 -12.26
CA ASP A 55 -11.59 -3.67 -11.41
C ASP A 55 -13.02 -3.73 -11.96
N PRO A 56 -13.61 -4.94 -12.07
CA PRO A 56 -14.96 -5.11 -12.59
C PRO A 56 -16.01 -5.14 -11.47
N LEU A 57 -17.18 -4.54 -11.72
CA LEU A 57 -18.35 -4.71 -10.87
C LEU A 57 -19.06 -5.99 -11.24
N TRP A 58 -19.11 -6.91 -10.28
CA TRP A 58 -19.80 -8.18 -10.41
C TRP A 58 -21.31 -7.98 -10.25
N VAL A 59 -22.08 -8.51 -11.19
CA VAL A 59 -23.54 -8.46 -11.22
C VAL A 59 -24.08 -9.84 -10.87
N TRP A 60 -24.94 -9.91 -9.86
CA TRP A 60 -25.42 -11.17 -9.26
C TRP A 60 -26.90 -11.41 -9.50
N ASP A 61 -27.36 -12.65 -9.36
CA ASP A 61 -28.77 -13.03 -9.53
C ASP A 61 -29.66 -12.62 -8.34
N ALA A 62 -29.07 -12.52 -7.16
CA ALA A 62 -29.68 -12.06 -5.92
C ALA A 62 -28.66 -11.23 -5.09
N PRO A 63 -29.13 -10.42 -4.12
CA PRO A 63 -28.23 -9.82 -3.12
C PRO A 63 -27.39 -10.91 -2.44
N CYS A 64 -26.07 -10.78 -2.45
CA CYS A 64 -25.16 -11.81 -1.93
C CYS A 64 -25.31 -13.21 -2.59
N GLY A 65 -25.89 -13.28 -3.79
CA GLY A 65 -26.13 -14.52 -4.50
C GLY A 65 -24.86 -15.14 -5.08
N ASN A 66 -24.84 -16.46 -5.22
CA ASN A 66 -23.76 -17.18 -5.91
C ASN A 66 -23.98 -17.27 -7.43
N GLY A 67 -25.12 -16.80 -7.96
CA GLY A 67 -25.44 -16.86 -9.38
C GLY A 67 -24.90 -15.64 -10.13
N TYR A 68 -23.68 -15.75 -10.61
CA TYR A 68 -23.04 -14.72 -11.45
C TYR A 68 -23.83 -14.45 -12.74
N GLN A 69 -24.25 -13.20 -12.97
CA GLN A 69 -24.96 -12.75 -14.18
C GLN A 69 -24.03 -12.11 -15.22
N GLY A 70 -22.86 -11.66 -14.80
CA GLY A 70 -21.90 -10.96 -15.64
C GLY A 70 -21.16 -9.89 -14.86
N GLN A 71 -20.30 -9.16 -15.55
CA GLN A 71 -19.53 -8.07 -14.97
C GLN A 71 -19.60 -6.84 -15.87
N VAL A 72 -19.49 -5.66 -15.27
CA VAL A 72 -19.38 -4.38 -15.98
C VAL A 72 -18.12 -3.66 -15.54
N TYR A 73 -17.63 -2.73 -16.38
CA TYR A 73 -16.40 -1.99 -16.13
C TYR A 73 -16.70 -0.51 -15.88
N ASN A 74 -15.74 0.20 -15.29
CA ASN A 74 -15.84 1.63 -15.00
C ASN A 74 -16.42 2.41 -16.20
N GLY A 75 -17.45 3.22 -15.94
CA GLY A 75 -18.16 4.02 -16.93
C GLY A 75 -19.40 3.37 -17.55
N HIS A 76 -19.70 2.10 -17.25
CA HIS A 76 -20.95 1.48 -17.71
C HIS A 76 -22.16 2.14 -17.05
N GLN A 77 -23.11 2.55 -17.89
CA GLN A 77 -24.37 3.14 -17.46
C GLN A 77 -25.43 2.06 -17.30
N GLY A 78 -26.32 2.24 -16.32
CA GLY A 78 -27.44 1.36 -16.07
C GLY A 78 -28.67 2.10 -15.56
N THR A 79 -29.74 1.35 -15.37
CA THR A 79 -30.99 1.84 -14.79
C THR A 79 -31.37 0.95 -13.61
N VAL A 80 -31.61 1.55 -12.44
CA VAL A 80 -32.13 0.82 -11.27
C VAL A 80 -33.56 0.36 -11.58
N LEU A 81 -33.83 -0.94 -11.48
CA LEU A 81 -35.10 -1.52 -11.91
C LEU A 81 -36.21 -1.37 -10.87
N SER A 82 -35.87 -1.21 -9.60
CA SER A 82 -36.86 -1.07 -8.52
C SER A 82 -36.34 -0.19 -7.39
N SER A 83 -37.25 0.51 -6.71
CA SER A 83 -36.91 1.27 -5.50
C SER A 83 -36.64 0.39 -4.27
N ASN A 84 -36.86 -0.92 -4.37
CA ASN A 84 -36.59 -1.84 -3.28
C ASN A 84 -35.12 -2.23 -3.34
N TYR A 85 -34.38 -1.89 -2.29
CA TYR A 85 -33.03 -2.38 -2.05
C TYR A 85 -33.06 -3.38 -0.90
N SER A 86 -32.00 -4.18 -0.78
CA SER A 86 -31.83 -5.11 0.34
C SER A 86 -30.51 -4.81 1.04
N THR A 87 -30.54 -4.49 2.32
CA THR A 87 -29.34 -4.32 3.14
C THR A 87 -28.90 -5.69 3.65
N ILE A 88 -27.78 -6.21 3.16
CA ILE A 88 -27.27 -7.54 3.54
C ILE A 88 -25.75 -7.49 3.70
N SER A 89 -25.25 -8.23 4.70
CA SER A 89 -23.82 -8.42 4.94
C SER A 89 -23.27 -9.65 4.22
N CYS A 90 -22.30 -9.45 3.32
CA CYS A 90 -21.57 -10.49 2.61
C CYS A 90 -20.30 -9.92 1.97
N TYR A 91 -19.38 -10.78 1.53
CA TYR A 91 -18.12 -10.38 0.89
C TYR A 91 -17.31 -9.35 1.70
N GLY A 92 -17.31 -9.48 3.04
CA GLY A 92 -16.53 -8.61 3.93
C GLY A 92 -17.19 -7.29 4.34
N GLY A 93 -18.40 -6.97 3.86
CA GLY A 93 -19.08 -5.71 4.20
C GLY A 93 -20.59 -5.84 4.34
N THR A 94 -21.26 -4.75 4.72
CA THR A 94 -22.72 -4.61 4.71
C THR A 94 -23.08 -3.56 3.68
N TYR A 95 -23.88 -3.95 2.70
CA TYR A 95 -24.18 -3.10 1.55
C TYR A 95 -25.68 -3.03 1.29
N ASP A 96 -26.11 -1.91 0.71
CA ASP A 96 -27.43 -1.79 0.11
C ASP A 96 -27.38 -2.30 -1.33
N TRP A 97 -28.10 -3.39 -1.60
CA TRP A 97 -28.08 -4.05 -2.90
C TRP A 97 -29.21 -3.53 -3.78
N TYR A 98 -28.88 -3.16 -5.02
CA TYR A 98 -29.81 -2.65 -6.02
C TYR A 98 -29.84 -3.57 -7.25
N ASN A 99 -31.04 -3.83 -7.77
CA ASN A 99 -31.21 -4.53 -9.03
C ASN A 99 -31.10 -3.52 -10.19
N VAL A 100 -30.08 -3.68 -11.03
CA VAL A 100 -29.70 -2.74 -12.09
C VAL A 100 -29.64 -3.45 -13.43
N SER A 101 -30.18 -2.81 -14.47
CA SER A 101 -30.01 -3.22 -15.88
C SER A 101 -28.97 -2.32 -16.54
N PHE A 102 -27.79 -2.85 -16.86
CA PHE A 102 -26.75 -2.09 -17.55
C PHE A 102 -26.96 -2.06 -19.07
N ASN A 103 -26.67 -0.91 -19.69
CA ASN A 103 -26.88 -0.70 -21.13
C ASN A 103 -25.98 -1.62 -21.96
N GLY A 104 -26.60 -2.57 -22.68
CA GLY A 104 -25.86 -3.58 -23.46
C GLY A 104 -25.08 -4.60 -22.62
N GLY A 105 -25.35 -4.64 -21.31
CA GLY A 105 -24.66 -5.49 -20.33
C GLY A 105 -25.61 -6.41 -19.56
N PRO A 106 -25.10 -7.04 -18.48
CA PRO A 106 -25.91 -7.89 -17.61
C PRO A 106 -26.97 -7.08 -16.83
N THR A 107 -28.00 -7.79 -16.37
CA THR A 107 -29.00 -7.29 -15.43
C THR A 107 -28.93 -8.12 -14.16
N GLY A 108 -28.91 -7.49 -12.99
CA GLY A 108 -28.90 -8.17 -11.71
C GLY A 108 -28.56 -7.25 -10.55
N TRP A 109 -28.23 -7.86 -9.41
CA TRP A 109 -27.97 -7.16 -8.15
C TRP A 109 -26.51 -6.76 -8.02
N VAL A 110 -26.30 -5.51 -7.58
CA VAL A 110 -24.98 -4.92 -7.30
C VAL A 110 -25.05 -4.12 -6.00
N ALA A 111 -23.92 -3.97 -5.32
CA ALA A 111 -23.83 -3.12 -4.13
C ALA A 111 -23.86 -1.63 -4.53
N GLY A 112 -24.68 -0.85 -3.83
CA GLY A 112 -24.98 0.56 -4.12
C GLY A 112 -23.77 1.48 -3.94
N ASP A 113 -22.82 1.12 -3.09
CA ASP A 113 -21.58 1.86 -2.82
C ASP A 113 -20.72 2.06 -4.09
N PHE A 114 -20.90 1.20 -5.10
CA PHE A 114 -20.20 1.28 -6.38
C PHE A 114 -21.00 2.02 -7.46
N LEU A 115 -22.22 2.44 -7.15
CA LEU A 115 -23.10 3.16 -8.06
C LEU A 115 -23.06 4.65 -7.76
N PHE A 116 -23.10 5.46 -8.81
CA PHE A 116 -23.23 6.91 -8.73
C PHE A 116 -24.35 7.37 -9.65
N ASN A 117 -24.94 8.55 -9.37
CA ASN A 117 -25.87 9.14 -10.34
C ASN A 117 -25.14 9.42 -11.66
N ASP A 118 -25.82 9.17 -12.80
CA ASP A 118 -25.28 9.54 -14.11
C ASP A 118 -25.27 11.06 -14.28
N TYR A 119 -24.20 11.69 -13.80
CA TYR A 119 -23.98 13.14 -13.87
C TYR A 119 -23.91 13.66 -15.32
N ASN A 120 -23.80 12.78 -16.34
CA ASN A 120 -23.88 13.19 -17.74
C ASN A 120 -25.29 13.68 -18.11
N GLN A 121 -26.31 13.32 -17.33
CA GLN A 121 -27.68 13.83 -17.49
C GLN A 121 -27.86 15.25 -16.91
N LEU A 122 -26.87 15.77 -16.17
CA LEU A 122 -26.91 17.13 -15.63
C LEU A 122 -26.64 18.13 -16.76
N SER A 123 -27.63 18.96 -17.05
CA SER A 123 -27.53 20.05 -18.03
C SER A 123 -27.24 21.38 -17.35
N ILE A 124 -26.43 22.23 -17.98
CA ILE A 124 -26.22 23.60 -17.53
C ILE A 124 -27.54 24.37 -17.65
N ASN A 125 -27.91 25.07 -16.59
CA ASN A 125 -29.21 25.67 -16.30
C ASN A 125 -30.37 24.67 -16.11
N GLY A 126 -30.07 23.37 -16.04
CA GLY A 126 -31.03 22.34 -15.67
C GLY A 126 -31.28 22.30 -14.17
N ASN A 127 -32.47 21.81 -13.79
CA ASN A 127 -32.78 21.52 -12.40
C ASN A 127 -32.31 20.11 -12.04
N ALA A 128 -31.71 19.99 -10.87
CA ALA A 128 -31.32 18.73 -10.28
C ALA A 128 -31.81 18.64 -8.83
N THR A 129 -31.94 17.42 -8.34
CA THR A 129 -32.31 17.11 -6.96
C THR A 129 -31.11 16.52 -6.24
N VAL A 130 -30.84 16.98 -5.01
CA VAL A 130 -29.83 16.38 -4.14
C VAL A 130 -30.27 14.99 -3.69
N ARG A 131 -29.41 13.99 -3.91
CA ARG A 131 -29.60 12.60 -3.53
C ARG A 131 -28.46 12.16 -2.62
N THR A 132 -28.75 12.21 -1.33
CA THR A 132 -27.96 11.63 -0.24
C THR A 132 -28.90 10.78 0.62
N GLU A 133 -28.35 9.95 1.50
CA GLU A 133 -29.15 9.20 2.48
C GLU A 133 -29.96 10.12 3.40
N ILE A 134 -31.07 9.59 3.92
CA ILE A 134 -31.93 10.33 4.84
C ILE A 134 -31.15 10.58 6.14
N GLY A 135 -30.82 11.85 6.39
CA GLY A 135 -30.01 12.27 7.54
C GLY A 135 -28.64 12.83 7.13
N ASP A 136 -28.20 12.54 5.91
CA ASP A 136 -26.93 13.03 5.37
C ASP A 136 -27.13 14.28 4.54
N SER A 137 -26.38 15.33 4.89
CA SER A 137 -26.40 16.59 4.17
C SER A 137 -25.24 16.68 3.17
N LEU A 138 -25.53 17.12 1.95
CA LEU A 138 -24.50 17.39 0.95
C LEU A 138 -23.82 18.72 1.26
N TYR A 139 -22.52 18.68 1.51
CA TYR A 139 -21.71 19.87 1.76
C TYR A 139 -21.56 20.74 0.51
N VAL A 140 -21.68 22.06 0.70
CA VAL A 140 -21.49 23.07 -0.35
C VAL A 140 -20.20 23.81 -0.09
N TRP A 141 -19.36 23.93 -1.12
CA TRP A 141 -18.00 24.45 -1.01
C TRP A 141 -17.83 25.75 -1.79
N SER A 142 -16.92 26.61 -1.32
CA SER A 142 -16.57 27.86 -2.02
C SER A 142 -15.81 27.62 -3.32
N GLN A 143 -15.15 26.46 -3.47
CA GLN A 143 -14.31 26.08 -4.61
C GLN A 143 -14.51 24.59 -4.95
N PRO A 144 -14.30 24.17 -6.20
CA PRO A 144 -14.31 22.74 -6.54
C PRO A 144 -13.14 22.03 -5.86
N GLY A 145 -13.35 20.79 -5.44
CA GLY A 145 -12.33 20.00 -4.73
C GLY A 145 -12.21 20.30 -3.24
N GLY A 146 -12.98 21.25 -2.70
CA GLY A 146 -12.89 21.67 -1.32
C GLY A 146 -12.42 23.12 -1.17
N GLY A 147 -12.73 23.71 -0.02
CA GLY A 147 -12.53 25.12 0.27
C GLY A 147 -13.17 25.45 1.61
N GLN A 148 -13.68 26.67 1.78
CA GLN A 148 -14.57 26.94 2.91
C GLN A 148 -15.92 26.26 2.66
N ASN A 149 -16.42 25.54 3.66
CA ASN A 149 -17.79 25.06 3.67
C ASN A 149 -18.72 26.28 3.79
N VAL A 150 -19.53 26.52 2.75
CA VAL A 150 -20.43 27.67 2.65
C VAL A 150 -21.88 27.30 2.94
N GLY A 151 -22.17 26.02 3.21
CA GLY A 151 -23.51 25.55 3.55
C GLY A 151 -23.69 24.05 3.33
N PHE A 152 -24.93 23.62 3.48
CA PHE A 152 -25.33 22.23 3.29
C PHE A 152 -26.70 22.16 2.59
N LEU A 153 -26.88 21.13 1.77
CA LEU A 153 -28.14 20.84 1.09
C LEU A 153 -28.70 19.53 1.64
N GLN A 154 -29.98 19.54 2.00
CA GLN A 154 -30.67 18.34 2.49
C GLN A 154 -31.05 17.42 1.33
N PRO A 155 -31.22 16.11 1.55
CA PRO A 155 -31.79 15.19 0.56
C PRO A 155 -33.11 15.74 0.01
N GLY A 156 -33.32 15.66 -1.31
CA GLY A 156 -34.51 16.19 -1.99
C GLY A 156 -34.46 17.69 -2.30
N THR A 157 -33.42 18.42 -1.88
CA THR A 157 -33.27 19.84 -2.22
C THR A 157 -33.13 20.02 -3.73
N GLN A 158 -33.92 20.93 -4.29
CA GLN A 158 -33.86 21.33 -5.69
C GLN A 158 -32.76 22.38 -5.90
N VAL A 159 -31.89 22.16 -6.88
CA VAL A 159 -30.82 23.07 -7.25
C VAL A 159 -30.81 23.31 -8.76
N THR A 160 -30.38 24.49 -9.19
CA THR A 160 -30.07 24.74 -10.61
C THR A 160 -28.57 24.59 -10.84
N VAL A 161 -28.20 23.72 -11.78
CA VAL A 161 -26.79 23.53 -12.18
C VAL A 161 -26.36 24.73 -13.01
N ARG A 162 -25.37 25.50 -12.57
CA ARG A 162 -24.89 26.72 -13.24
C ARG A 162 -23.65 26.50 -14.08
N GLU A 163 -22.77 25.63 -13.64
CA GLU A 163 -21.45 25.44 -14.26
C GLU A 163 -20.96 24.02 -14.03
N ARG A 164 -20.23 23.46 -15.00
CA ARG A 164 -19.48 22.21 -14.84
C ARG A 164 -18.04 22.58 -14.52
N GLY A 165 -17.54 22.09 -13.40
CA GLY A 165 -16.19 22.30 -12.91
C GLY A 165 -15.23 21.17 -13.30
N PRO A 166 -14.02 21.18 -12.73
CA PRO A 166 -13.03 20.13 -12.96
C PRO A 166 -13.43 18.81 -12.30
N VAL A 167 -12.84 17.72 -12.80
CA VAL A 167 -12.80 16.44 -12.10
C VAL A 167 -11.62 16.49 -11.14
N MET A 168 -11.85 16.17 -9.86
CA MET A 168 -10.82 16.25 -8.83
C MET A 168 -10.90 15.06 -7.88
N ASP A 169 -9.72 14.60 -7.45
CA ASP A 169 -9.54 13.54 -6.46
C ASP A 169 -9.33 14.15 -5.07
N VAL A 170 -10.39 14.15 -4.26
CA VAL A 170 -10.44 14.80 -2.94
C VAL A 170 -11.40 14.04 -2.04
N PHE A 171 -11.24 14.15 -0.71
CA PHE A 171 -12.12 13.47 0.26
C PHE A 171 -12.20 11.94 0.09
N GLY A 172 -11.16 11.32 -0.45
CA GLY A 172 -11.10 9.87 -0.67
C GLY A 172 -11.82 9.39 -1.94
N GLY A 173 -12.19 10.28 -2.87
CA GLY A 173 -12.80 9.89 -4.13
C GLY A 173 -12.58 10.89 -5.28
N THR A 174 -12.75 10.39 -6.50
CA THR A 174 -12.73 11.24 -7.71
C THR A 174 -14.13 11.67 -8.08
N TYR A 175 -14.39 12.99 -8.02
CA TYR A 175 -15.71 13.58 -8.22
C TYR A 175 -15.73 14.59 -9.38
N ASN A 176 -16.87 14.66 -10.07
CA ASN A 176 -17.16 15.73 -11.02
C ASN A 176 -17.80 16.89 -10.28
N TRP A 177 -17.12 18.02 -10.20
CA TRP A 177 -17.65 19.17 -9.48
C TRP A 177 -18.61 20.00 -10.33
N PHE A 178 -19.73 20.42 -9.74
CA PHE A 178 -20.70 21.31 -10.38
C PHE A 178 -20.97 22.50 -9.48
N ARG A 179 -21.11 23.68 -10.10
CA ARG A 179 -21.56 24.87 -9.40
C ARG A 179 -23.07 24.92 -9.45
N VAL A 180 -23.68 25.00 -8.28
CA VAL A 180 -25.11 25.30 -8.08
C VAL A 180 -25.26 26.72 -7.53
N ASP A 181 -26.50 27.19 -7.35
CA ASP A 181 -26.78 28.55 -6.86
C ASP A 181 -26.07 28.88 -5.54
N GLN A 182 -25.87 27.87 -4.68
CA GLN A 182 -25.29 28.01 -3.35
C GLN A 182 -23.75 27.85 -3.30
N GLY A 183 -23.12 27.31 -4.35
CA GLY A 183 -21.68 27.02 -4.37
C GLY A 183 -21.33 25.77 -5.16
N TRP A 184 -20.21 25.13 -4.83
CA TRP A 184 -19.72 23.92 -5.50
C TRP A 184 -20.12 22.65 -4.75
N VAL A 185 -20.62 21.66 -5.47
CA VAL A 185 -20.98 20.34 -4.95
C VAL A 185 -20.47 19.24 -5.88
N ALA A 186 -20.28 18.03 -5.35
CA ALA A 186 -19.99 16.86 -6.17
C ALA A 186 -21.27 16.42 -6.92
N GLY A 187 -21.17 16.31 -8.25
CA GLY A 187 -22.29 16.03 -9.15
C GLY A 187 -22.86 14.63 -9.02
N GLU A 188 -22.07 13.70 -8.48
CA GLU A 188 -22.49 12.34 -8.17
C GLU A 188 -23.68 12.29 -7.18
N PHE A 189 -23.86 13.34 -6.38
CA PHE A 189 -24.99 13.50 -5.45
C PHE A 189 -26.16 14.30 -6.03
N LEU A 190 -26.13 14.61 -7.33
CA LEU A 190 -27.19 15.33 -8.03
C LEU A 190 -27.86 14.41 -9.06
N GLN A 191 -29.19 14.40 -9.04
CA GLN A 191 -30.00 13.71 -10.04
C GLN A 191 -30.72 14.74 -10.92
N SER A 192 -30.60 14.61 -12.24
CA SER A 192 -31.33 15.48 -13.17
C SER A 192 -32.84 15.25 -13.09
N ASN A 193 -33.63 16.33 -13.09
CA ASN A 193 -35.09 16.24 -13.04
C ASN A 193 -35.74 16.11 -14.42
N THR A 194 -34.96 16.14 -15.50
CA THR A 194 -35.52 15.91 -16.82
C THR A 194 -35.92 14.44 -16.91
N SER A 195 -37.21 14.18 -16.72
CA SER A 195 -37.84 12.90 -17.00
C SER A 195 -37.56 12.54 -18.45
N ILE A 196 -36.58 11.66 -18.68
CA ILE A 196 -36.38 11.05 -19.98
C ILE A 196 -37.61 10.17 -20.18
N SER A 197 -38.51 10.56 -21.10
CA SER A 197 -39.56 9.67 -21.55
C SER A 197 -38.87 8.44 -22.14
N ASN A 198 -38.96 7.30 -21.46
CA ASN A 198 -38.39 6.03 -21.91
C ASN A 198 -38.70 5.84 -23.41
N PRO A 199 -37.69 5.72 -24.29
CA PRO A 199 -37.95 5.35 -25.67
C PRO A 199 -38.63 3.98 -25.68
N ILE A 200 -39.75 3.89 -26.40
CA ILE A 200 -40.52 2.66 -26.60
C ILE A 200 -39.55 1.54 -27.02
N PRO A 201 -39.56 0.36 -26.37
CA PRO A 201 -38.69 -0.75 -26.75
C PRO A 201 -38.99 -1.14 -28.21
N ILE A 202 -38.06 -0.81 -29.11
CA ILE A 202 -38.07 -1.36 -30.46
C ILE A 202 -37.75 -2.85 -30.29
N PRO A 203 -38.51 -3.78 -30.89
CA PRO A 203 -38.22 -5.21 -30.81
C PRO A 203 -36.78 -5.44 -31.26
N ALA A 204 -35.95 -5.97 -30.35
CA ALA A 204 -34.55 -6.23 -30.65
C ALA A 204 -34.48 -7.18 -31.85
N PRO A 205 -33.82 -6.80 -32.96
CA PRO A 205 -33.53 -7.75 -34.02
C PRO A 205 -32.75 -8.93 -33.42
N ASN A 206 -33.03 -10.13 -33.91
CA ASN A 206 -32.35 -11.35 -33.47
C ASN A 206 -30.85 -11.08 -33.33
N PRO A 207 -30.23 -11.39 -32.16
CA PRO A 207 -28.86 -11.04 -31.90
C PRO A 207 -27.98 -11.68 -32.97
N VAL A 208 -27.35 -10.81 -33.77
CA VAL A 208 -26.20 -11.21 -34.56
C VAL A 208 -25.17 -11.73 -33.55
N PRO A 209 -24.61 -12.94 -33.73
CA PRO A 209 -23.58 -13.45 -32.85
C PRO A 209 -22.50 -12.38 -32.71
N LEU A 210 -22.34 -11.85 -31.49
CA LEU A 210 -21.27 -10.90 -31.22
C LEU A 210 -19.96 -11.60 -31.60
N PRO A 211 -19.05 -10.93 -32.32
CA PRO A 211 -17.71 -11.46 -32.46
C PRO A 211 -17.18 -11.76 -31.05
N PRO A 212 -16.47 -12.89 -30.86
CA PRO A 212 -15.94 -13.24 -29.55
C PRO A 212 -15.19 -12.02 -28.99
N PRO A 213 -15.33 -11.74 -27.68
CA PRO A 213 -14.67 -10.59 -27.08
C PRO A 213 -13.17 -10.65 -27.41
N PRO A 214 -12.55 -9.50 -27.74
CA PRO A 214 -11.13 -9.46 -28.02
C PRO A 214 -10.37 -10.12 -26.86
N PRO A 215 -9.29 -10.88 -27.14
CA PRO A 215 -8.49 -11.52 -26.09
C PRO A 215 -8.16 -10.50 -25.01
N ARG A 216 -8.33 -10.88 -23.74
CA ARG A 216 -7.98 -10.01 -22.60
C ARG A 216 -6.50 -9.62 -22.78
N PRO A 217 -6.14 -8.33 -22.58
CA PRO A 217 -4.75 -7.92 -22.64
C PRO A 217 -3.91 -8.82 -21.72
N PRO A 218 -2.71 -9.22 -22.16
CA PRO A 218 -1.80 -9.95 -21.30
C PRO A 218 -1.56 -9.16 -20.00
N THR A 219 -1.62 -9.87 -18.88
CA THR A 219 -1.40 -9.33 -17.53
C THR A 219 -0.09 -9.86 -16.98
N ALA A 220 0.65 -8.99 -16.29
CA ALA A 220 1.94 -9.29 -15.72
C ALA A 220 2.18 -8.39 -14.50
N SER A 221 2.18 -8.98 -13.31
CA SER A 221 2.40 -8.25 -12.07
C SER A 221 3.04 -9.11 -10.98
N LEU A 222 3.62 -8.45 -9.99
CA LEU A 222 3.86 -9.08 -8.70
C LEU A 222 2.63 -8.87 -7.83
N VAL A 223 2.10 -9.95 -7.29
CA VAL A 223 0.97 -9.95 -6.37
C VAL A 223 1.49 -10.21 -4.97
N PHE A 224 1.06 -9.40 -4.01
CA PHE A 224 1.45 -9.50 -2.62
C PHE A 224 0.21 -9.72 -1.77
N VAL A 225 0.36 -10.61 -0.81
CA VAL A 225 -0.70 -10.97 0.14
C VAL A 225 -0.19 -10.68 1.53
N ASP A 226 -1.07 -10.10 2.33
CA ASP A 226 -0.98 -9.95 3.77
C ASP A 226 -2.09 -10.84 4.33
N ASP A 227 -1.71 -12.00 4.87
CA ASP A 227 -2.66 -12.96 5.43
C ASP A 227 -3.08 -12.54 6.86
N ASN A 228 -2.71 -11.32 7.28
CA ASN A 228 -2.76 -10.83 8.65
C ASN A 228 -2.06 -11.82 9.61
N ASP A 229 -0.99 -12.46 9.17
CA ASP A 229 -0.20 -13.31 10.05
C ASP A 229 0.57 -12.41 11.02
N TRP A 230 0.07 -12.31 12.26
CA TRP A 230 0.71 -11.53 13.32
C TRP A 230 2.21 -11.83 13.52
N ARG A 231 2.70 -12.98 13.02
CA ARG A 231 4.12 -13.33 13.08
C ARG A 231 4.97 -12.53 12.10
N ILE A 232 4.43 -12.12 10.96
CA ILE A 232 5.15 -11.40 9.92
C ILE A 232 4.41 -10.08 9.70
N PRO A 233 4.94 -8.98 10.20
CA PRO A 233 4.28 -7.71 9.96
C PRO A 233 4.42 -7.29 8.49
N GLY A 234 3.30 -6.84 7.91
CA GLY A 234 3.22 -6.32 6.55
C GLY A 234 2.87 -7.40 5.52
N LEU A 235 3.61 -7.44 4.41
CA LEU A 235 3.35 -8.40 3.34
C LEU A 235 4.00 -9.75 3.66
N ASP A 236 3.17 -10.79 3.76
CA ASP A 236 3.56 -12.15 4.15
C ASP A 236 4.03 -12.99 2.97
N HIS A 237 3.47 -12.71 1.80
CA HIS A 237 3.67 -13.54 0.63
C HIS A 237 3.75 -12.74 -0.66
N VAL A 238 4.47 -13.28 -1.63
CA VAL A 238 4.60 -12.70 -2.97
C VAL A 238 4.64 -13.79 -4.04
N GLY A 239 3.94 -13.52 -5.14
CA GLY A 239 3.92 -14.35 -6.35
C GLY A 239 4.05 -13.50 -7.62
N LEU A 240 4.41 -14.15 -8.73
CA LEU A 240 4.35 -13.58 -10.06
C LEU A 240 3.00 -13.97 -10.69
N GLU A 241 2.14 -12.98 -10.92
CA GLU A 241 0.97 -13.13 -11.80
C GLU A 241 1.41 -12.92 -13.25
N PHE A 242 1.08 -13.89 -14.10
CA PHE A 242 1.34 -13.82 -15.53
C PHE A 242 0.25 -14.56 -16.31
N ASN A 243 -0.51 -13.82 -17.11
CA ASN A 243 -1.60 -14.34 -17.95
C ASN A 243 -2.64 -15.17 -17.18
N GLY A 244 -3.05 -14.70 -16.00
CA GLY A 244 -4.06 -15.33 -15.14
C GLY A 244 -3.55 -16.51 -14.31
N LEU A 245 -2.24 -16.78 -14.34
CA LEU A 245 -1.59 -17.78 -13.51
C LEU A 245 -0.70 -17.09 -12.47
N VAL A 246 -0.75 -17.58 -11.24
CA VAL A 246 0.17 -17.19 -10.17
C VAL A 246 1.28 -18.23 -10.06
N TYR A 247 2.52 -17.77 -10.09
CA TYR A 247 3.75 -18.54 -9.92
C TYR A 247 4.40 -18.14 -8.60
N GLU A 248 4.56 -19.09 -7.69
CA GLU A 248 4.94 -18.81 -6.30
C GLU A 248 5.69 -19.99 -5.66
N SER A 249 6.28 -19.75 -4.49
CA SER A 249 6.78 -20.81 -3.61
C SER A 249 6.00 -20.76 -2.30
N VAL A 250 5.30 -21.85 -1.94
CA VAL A 250 4.49 -21.92 -0.71
C VAL A 250 4.82 -23.14 0.14
N PRO A 251 4.71 -23.08 1.49
CA PRO A 251 5.12 -24.15 2.39
C PRO A 251 4.56 -25.54 2.05
N SER A 252 3.30 -25.61 1.65
CA SER A 252 2.59 -26.86 1.40
C SER A 252 2.89 -27.51 0.04
N ARG A 253 3.39 -26.75 -0.94
CA ARG A 253 3.52 -27.21 -2.34
C ARG A 253 4.91 -27.00 -2.93
N GLY A 254 5.79 -26.25 -2.29
CA GLY A 254 7.04 -25.82 -2.91
C GLY A 254 6.80 -24.81 -4.02
N VAL A 255 7.68 -24.83 -5.02
CA VAL A 255 7.56 -23.96 -6.20
C VAL A 255 6.45 -24.51 -7.10
N THR A 256 5.42 -23.72 -7.30
CA THR A 256 4.19 -24.15 -7.97
C THR A 256 3.61 -23.07 -8.87
N LYS A 257 2.60 -23.45 -9.64
CA LYS A 257 1.73 -22.51 -10.34
C LYS A 257 0.29 -22.96 -10.28
N HIS A 258 -0.62 -22.00 -10.23
CA HIS A 258 -2.06 -22.25 -10.29
C HIS A 258 -2.76 -21.06 -10.94
N ARG A 259 -4.04 -21.25 -11.29
CA ARG A 259 -4.87 -20.09 -11.67
C ARG A 259 -4.97 -19.16 -10.48
N LYS A 260 -4.90 -17.85 -10.74
CA LYS A 260 -5.23 -16.83 -9.74
C LYS A 260 -6.66 -17.11 -9.25
N PRO A 261 -6.85 -17.52 -7.98
CA PRO A 261 -8.19 -17.69 -7.45
C PRO A 261 -8.96 -16.37 -7.56
N GLU A 262 -10.24 -16.44 -7.90
CA GLU A 262 -11.08 -15.24 -8.02
C GLU A 262 -11.27 -14.55 -6.65
N ASP A 263 -11.11 -15.31 -5.56
CA ASP A 263 -11.21 -14.92 -4.16
C ASP A 263 -9.86 -14.67 -3.47
N MET A 264 -8.75 -14.66 -4.21
CA MET A 264 -7.44 -14.36 -3.63
C MET A 264 -7.39 -12.88 -3.22
N GLU A 265 -7.36 -12.63 -1.91
CA GLU A 265 -7.23 -11.28 -1.36
C GLU A 265 -5.83 -10.75 -1.63
N ILE A 266 -5.69 -9.96 -2.70
CA ILE A 266 -4.43 -9.32 -3.05
C ILE A 266 -4.38 -7.97 -2.36
N THR A 267 -3.53 -7.89 -1.35
CA THR A 267 -3.31 -6.65 -0.59
C THR A 267 -2.64 -5.58 -1.44
N ARG A 268 -1.67 -5.98 -2.29
CA ARG A 268 -0.95 -5.06 -3.18
C ARG A 268 -0.60 -5.73 -4.51
N GLU A 269 -0.59 -4.93 -5.57
CA GLU A 269 -0.15 -5.36 -6.90
C GLU A 269 0.87 -4.37 -7.49
N LEU A 270 1.91 -4.91 -8.15
CA LEU A 270 2.91 -4.13 -8.88
C LEU A 270 2.99 -4.60 -10.33
N SER A 271 2.55 -3.78 -11.27
CA SER A 271 2.66 -4.09 -12.70
C SER A 271 4.13 -4.26 -13.11
N LEU A 272 4.40 -5.31 -13.89
CA LEU A 272 5.71 -5.59 -14.45
C LEU A 272 5.74 -5.31 -15.95
N ASN A 273 6.94 -5.01 -16.46
CA ASN A 273 7.18 -5.08 -17.89
C ASN A 273 6.92 -6.51 -18.38
N TYR A 274 6.13 -6.65 -19.44
CA TYR A 274 5.68 -7.96 -19.92
C TYR A 274 6.82 -8.86 -20.38
N ASP A 275 7.86 -8.32 -21.04
CA ASP A 275 9.02 -9.11 -21.49
C ASP A 275 9.83 -9.64 -20.30
N LEU A 276 9.99 -8.82 -19.25
CA LEU A 276 10.62 -9.25 -18.01
C LEU A 276 9.82 -10.36 -17.33
N ALA A 277 8.50 -10.17 -17.17
CA ALA A 277 7.63 -11.18 -16.57
C ALA A 277 7.64 -12.49 -17.36
N THR A 278 7.63 -12.42 -18.70
CA THR A 278 7.78 -13.59 -19.58
C THR A 278 9.10 -14.32 -19.32
N ALA A 279 10.21 -13.58 -19.17
CA ALA A 279 11.50 -14.16 -18.88
C ALA A 279 11.56 -14.80 -17.49
N MET A 280 10.97 -14.15 -16.48
CA MET A 280 10.86 -14.67 -15.11
C MET A 280 9.99 -15.94 -15.06
N GLU A 281 8.82 -15.92 -15.70
CA GLU A 281 7.90 -17.05 -15.79
C GLU A 281 8.61 -18.31 -16.28
N ARG A 282 9.36 -18.19 -17.39
CA ARG A 282 10.12 -19.30 -17.96
C ARG A 282 11.12 -19.88 -16.95
N LYS A 283 11.76 -19.04 -16.13
CA LYS A 283 12.70 -19.46 -15.08
C LYS A 283 12.02 -20.15 -13.92
N ILE A 284 10.87 -19.65 -13.49
CA ILE A 284 10.09 -20.33 -12.44
C ILE A 284 9.56 -21.66 -12.96
N GLN A 285 9.11 -21.73 -14.22
CA GLN A 285 8.64 -22.97 -14.85
C GLN A 285 9.73 -24.05 -14.92
N GLU A 286 11.00 -23.68 -15.17
CA GLU A 286 12.13 -24.60 -15.07
C GLU A 286 12.23 -25.23 -13.67
N LYS A 287 11.94 -24.48 -12.60
CA LYS A 287 11.97 -24.95 -11.21
C LYS A 287 10.76 -25.79 -10.82
N ILE A 288 9.58 -25.44 -11.31
CA ILE A 288 8.39 -26.31 -11.20
C ILE A 288 8.67 -27.68 -11.81
N ASN A 289 9.26 -27.71 -13.02
CA ASN A 289 9.58 -28.96 -13.71
C ASN A 289 10.65 -29.80 -12.98
N GLN A 290 11.49 -29.15 -12.16
CA GLN A 290 12.51 -29.81 -11.33
C GLN A 290 11.94 -30.31 -9.99
N GLY A 291 10.67 -29.99 -9.66
CA GLY A 291 10.10 -30.31 -8.35
C GLY A 291 10.77 -29.55 -7.21
N ALA A 292 11.17 -28.30 -7.43
CA ALA A 292 11.79 -27.48 -6.41
C ALA A 292 10.85 -27.28 -5.19
N GLY A 293 11.41 -27.43 -3.98
CA GLY A 293 10.65 -27.37 -2.74
C GLY A 293 10.50 -25.97 -2.16
N TYR A 294 9.81 -25.89 -1.02
CA TYR A 294 9.76 -24.68 -0.20
C TYR A 294 10.90 -24.72 0.83
N ALA A 295 11.54 -23.57 1.07
CA ALA A 295 12.50 -23.44 2.15
C ALA A 295 11.72 -23.10 3.43
N ASP A 296 11.39 -24.12 4.23
CA ASP A 296 10.70 -23.92 5.51
C ASP A 296 11.61 -23.17 6.49
N LEU A 297 11.12 -22.02 6.97
CA LEU A 297 11.86 -21.07 7.78
C LEU A 297 11.73 -21.38 9.29
N THR A 298 10.83 -22.27 9.69
CA THR A 298 10.28 -22.36 11.06
C THR A 298 11.23 -22.67 12.25
N PRO A 299 12.55 -22.93 12.08
CA PRO A 299 13.50 -22.75 13.18
C PRO A 299 14.73 -21.87 12.86
N PHE A 300 14.86 -21.34 11.65
CA PHE A 300 16.08 -20.70 11.14
C PHE A 300 15.89 -19.31 10.54
N ILE A 301 14.72 -18.67 10.76
CA ILE A 301 14.33 -17.36 10.19
C ILE A 301 15.46 -16.31 10.32
N HIS A 302 16.27 -16.36 11.39
CA HIS A 302 17.38 -15.41 11.60
C HIS A 302 18.74 -15.77 10.93
N ASN A 303 18.81 -16.85 10.13
CA ASN A 303 20.08 -17.41 9.63
C ASN A 303 20.07 -17.78 8.14
N LEU A 304 18.95 -17.65 7.42
CA LEU A 304 18.92 -18.07 6.02
C LEU A 304 19.51 -16.99 5.14
N HIS A 305 20.82 -17.11 4.93
CA HIS A 305 21.60 -16.38 3.93
C HIS A 305 20.82 -16.28 2.60
N PRO A 306 20.85 -15.13 1.89
CA PRO A 306 20.08 -14.92 0.65
C PRO A 306 20.19 -16.06 -0.36
N PHE A 307 21.40 -16.62 -0.50
CA PHE A 307 21.68 -17.83 -1.29
C PHE A 307 20.69 -18.99 -1.04
N PHE A 308 20.35 -19.30 0.21
CA PHE A 308 19.45 -20.40 0.53
C PHE A 308 18.00 -20.08 0.19
N GLN A 309 17.56 -18.85 0.48
CA GLN A 309 16.21 -18.40 0.14
C GLN A 309 15.97 -18.41 -1.38
N LYS A 310 17.01 -18.15 -2.16
CA LYS A 310 17.03 -18.14 -3.63
C LYS A 310 17.29 -19.50 -4.27
N GLY A 311 17.05 -20.62 -3.57
CA GLY A 311 17.16 -21.94 -4.20
C GLY A 311 18.52 -22.61 -4.10
N GLY A 312 19.43 -22.14 -3.23
CA GLY A 312 20.77 -22.71 -3.08
C GLY A 312 20.81 -24.22 -2.80
N LEU A 313 19.73 -24.77 -2.22
CA LEU A 313 19.52 -26.19 -1.97
C LEU A 313 18.32 -26.77 -2.73
N GLY A 314 17.88 -26.12 -3.80
CA GLY A 314 16.67 -26.51 -4.55
C GLY A 314 15.35 -26.18 -3.84
N GLN A 315 15.41 -25.37 -2.79
CA GLN A 315 14.26 -24.91 -2.00
C GLN A 315 14.21 -23.38 -2.00
N PHE A 316 13.01 -22.82 -2.12
CA PHE A 316 12.82 -21.37 -2.23
C PHE A 316 11.84 -20.84 -1.19
N THR A 317 12.11 -19.66 -0.65
CA THR A 317 11.05 -18.85 -0.02
C THR A 317 10.21 -18.19 -1.13
N CYS A 318 9.05 -17.62 -0.78
CA CYS A 318 8.22 -16.88 -1.73
C CYS A 318 9.00 -15.72 -2.38
N VAL A 319 9.55 -14.82 -1.55
CA VAL A 319 10.40 -13.70 -1.99
C VAL A 319 11.68 -14.18 -2.68
N GLY A 320 12.32 -15.24 -2.18
CA GLY A 320 13.55 -15.77 -2.76
C GLY A 320 13.35 -16.36 -4.15
N LEU A 321 12.20 -16.98 -4.44
CA LEU A 321 11.85 -17.43 -5.78
C LEU A 321 11.72 -16.26 -6.76
N ILE A 322 10.98 -15.22 -6.37
CA ILE A 322 10.74 -14.04 -7.21
C ILE A 322 12.05 -13.31 -7.48
N GLU A 323 12.87 -13.12 -6.45
CA GLU A 323 14.16 -12.46 -6.57
C GLU A 323 15.12 -13.26 -7.47
N TRP A 324 15.24 -14.58 -7.25
CA TRP A 324 16.03 -15.46 -8.12
C TRP A 324 15.56 -15.41 -9.57
N ALA A 325 14.23 -15.44 -9.80
CA ALA A 325 13.68 -15.40 -11.15
C ALA A 325 14.02 -14.08 -11.85
N ALA A 326 13.95 -12.96 -11.15
CA ALA A 326 14.33 -11.64 -11.66
C ALA A 326 15.83 -11.57 -12.01
N GLU A 327 16.70 -12.08 -11.14
CA GLU A 327 18.14 -12.19 -11.42
C GLU A 327 18.41 -13.02 -12.69
N LYS A 328 17.77 -14.21 -12.81
CA LYS A 328 17.94 -15.08 -13.98
C LYS A 328 17.29 -14.55 -15.26
N ALA A 329 16.32 -13.64 -15.13
CA ALA A 329 15.75 -12.90 -16.23
C ALA A 329 16.61 -11.69 -16.65
N GLY A 330 17.71 -11.40 -15.93
CA GLY A 330 18.61 -10.29 -16.23
C GLY A 330 18.12 -8.93 -15.74
N HIS A 331 17.13 -8.90 -14.84
CA HIS A 331 16.64 -7.63 -14.28
C HIS A 331 17.79 -6.87 -13.61
N ARG A 332 17.94 -5.58 -13.96
CA ARG A 332 19.02 -4.69 -13.47
C ARG A 332 20.43 -5.29 -13.60
N GLY A 333 20.71 -5.96 -14.73
CA GLY A 333 22.01 -6.61 -14.95
C GLY A 333 22.20 -7.88 -14.12
N GLY A 334 21.09 -8.52 -13.70
CA GLY A 334 21.10 -9.75 -12.91
C GLY A 334 21.15 -9.53 -11.40
N GLN A 335 20.90 -8.30 -10.93
CA GLN A 335 20.82 -8.02 -9.49
C GLN A 335 19.50 -8.45 -8.86
N GLY A 336 18.42 -8.56 -9.64
CA GLY A 336 17.09 -8.77 -9.10
C GLY A 336 16.40 -7.45 -8.71
N PHE A 337 15.30 -7.54 -7.96
CA PHE A 337 14.51 -6.38 -7.54
C PHE A 337 15.13 -5.67 -6.32
N ILE A 338 15.76 -6.43 -5.42
CA ILE A 338 16.50 -5.97 -4.26
C ILE A 338 17.99 -5.98 -4.63
N SER A 339 18.70 -4.89 -4.37
CA SER A 339 20.15 -4.86 -4.66
C SER A 339 20.90 -5.85 -3.76
N TRP A 340 21.92 -6.55 -4.28
CA TRP A 340 22.74 -7.51 -3.52
C TRP A 340 23.31 -6.96 -2.21
N TRP A 341 23.53 -5.64 -2.12
CA TRP A 341 23.99 -4.97 -0.89
C TRP A 341 22.93 -4.86 0.20
N ASN A 342 21.66 -4.97 -0.18
CA ASN A 342 20.48 -4.82 0.67
C ASN A 342 19.79 -6.15 0.94
N GLU A 343 20.37 -7.29 0.53
CA GLU A 343 19.81 -8.62 0.81
C GLU A 343 20.25 -9.18 2.15
N TYR A 344 21.25 -8.55 2.78
CA TYR A 344 21.75 -8.97 4.07
C TYR A 344 22.34 -7.84 4.91
N ILE A 345 22.33 -8.04 6.22
CA ILE A 345 23.07 -7.27 7.22
C ILE A 345 24.27 -8.10 7.66
N SER A 346 25.47 -7.52 7.66
CA SER A 346 26.69 -8.15 8.17
C SER A 346 27.06 -7.58 9.52
N LEU A 347 27.09 -8.43 10.56
CA LEU A 347 27.58 -8.08 11.90
C LEU A 347 28.99 -8.63 12.15
N GLY A 348 29.79 -8.79 11.09
CA GLY A 348 31.14 -9.36 11.13
C GLY A 348 31.17 -10.87 11.32
N TRP A 349 30.52 -11.40 12.36
CA TRP A 349 30.49 -12.84 12.68
C TRP A 349 29.21 -13.54 12.20
N LYS A 350 28.20 -12.78 11.78
CA LYS A 350 26.91 -13.30 11.35
C LYS A 350 26.32 -12.45 10.24
N THR A 351 25.63 -13.13 9.32
CA THR A 351 24.89 -12.53 8.22
C THR A 351 23.41 -12.83 8.41
N PHE A 352 22.58 -11.79 8.40
CA PHE A 352 21.12 -11.92 8.46
C PHE A 352 20.58 -11.55 7.09
N SER A 353 19.70 -12.37 6.52
CA SER A 353 19.03 -11.96 5.29
C SER A 353 17.87 -11.02 5.61
N THR A 354 17.72 -10.02 4.76
CA THR A 354 16.64 -9.01 4.80
C THR A 354 15.58 -9.27 3.72
N LEU A 355 15.69 -10.37 2.98
CA LEU A 355 14.73 -10.70 1.93
C LEU A 355 13.36 -10.95 2.55
N THR A 356 12.45 -10.00 2.34
CA THR A 356 11.04 -10.08 2.73
C THR A 356 10.15 -9.56 1.59
N PRO A 357 8.89 -10.02 1.48
CA PRO A 357 7.95 -9.46 0.50
C PRO A 357 7.77 -7.94 0.68
N SER A 358 7.71 -7.45 1.92
CA SER A 358 7.65 -6.03 2.25
C SER A 358 8.85 -5.24 1.69
N LEU A 359 10.08 -5.73 1.90
CA LEU A 359 11.28 -5.07 1.36
C LEU A 359 11.28 -5.11 -0.17
N LEU A 360 10.84 -6.21 -0.79
CA LEU A 360 10.74 -6.33 -2.24
C LEU A 360 9.77 -5.28 -2.80
N TYR A 361 8.55 -5.19 -2.23
CA TYR A 361 7.55 -4.20 -2.63
C TYR A 361 8.11 -2.77 -2.51
N TRP A 362 8.70 -2.46 -1.35
CA TRP A 362 9.28 -1.15 -1.09
C TRP A 362 10.41 -0.81 -2.08
N SER A 363 11.28 -1.77 -2.40
CA SER A 363 12.40 -1.60 -3.34
C SER A 363 11.97 -1.32 -4.78
N GLN A 364 10.74 -1.71 -5.14
CA GLN A 364 10.15 -1.40 -6.44
C GLN A 364 9.53 -0.01 -6.49
N LYS A 365 8.90 0.43 -5.40
CA LYS A 365 8.35 1.78 -5.29
C LYS A 365 9.44 2.84 -5.10
N ASN A 366 10.55 2.44 -4.48
CA ASN A 366 11.69 3.30 -4.17
C ASN A 366 12.95 2.74 -4.85
N PRO A 367 13.05 2.79 -6.20
CA PRO A 367 14.20 2.26 -6.90
C PRO A 367 15.47 2.94 -6.39
N PHE A 368 16.31 2.17 -5.69
CA PHE A 368 17.51 2.67 -5.04
C PHE A 368 18.38 3.48 -6.01
N ILE A 369 18.89 4.62 -5.52
CA ILE A 369 20.06 5.27 -6.11
C ILE A 369 21.25 4.38 -5.74
N MET A 370 21.85 3.74 -6.75
CA MET A 370 22.66 2.52 -6.67
C MET A 370 23.90 2.49 -5.73
N HIS A 371 24.18 3.50 -4.92
CA HIS A 371 25.44 3.58 -4.16
C HIS A 371 25.36 4.20 -2.77
N ASP A 372 24.18 4.56 -2.29
CA ASP A 372 24.08 5.18 -0.98
C ASP A 372 24.06 4.09 0.10
N ALA A 373 24.95 4.23 1.09
CA ALA A 373 24.93 3.39 2.27
C ALA A 373 23.51 3.41 2.84
N VAL A 374 22.90 2.23 2.97
CA VAL A 374 21.58 2.06 3.56
C VAL A 374 21.76 1.56 4.98
N LEU A 375 21.05 2.15 5.94
CA LEU A 375 21.02 1.62 7.31
C LEU A 375 19.87 0.63 7.39
N HIS A 376 20.18 -0.59 7.80
CA HIS A 376 19.21 -1.65 8.03
C HIS A 376 19.12 -1.91 9.52
N GLY A 377 17.94 -2.30 9.99
CA GLY A 377 17.69 -2.81 11.32
C GLY A 377 16.92 -4.11 11.27
N PHE A 378 17.24 -5.02 12.18
CA PHE A 378 16.51 -6.23 12.48
C PHE A 378 16.31 -6.28 14.00
N LEU A 379 15.06 -6.39 14.45
CA LEU A 379 14.72 -6.42 15.88
C LEU A 379 13.72 -7.54 16.18
N ASP A 380 13.89 -8.19 17.33
CA ASP A 380 13.01 -9.26 17.81
C ASP A 380 13.32 -9.60 19.29
N PRO A 381 12.36 -9.59 20.22
CA PRO A 381 11.17 -8.75 20.28
C PRO A 381 11.50 -7.49 21.08
N VAL A 382 11.29 -6.30 20.51
CA VAL A 382 11.54 -5.04 21.20
C VAL A 382 10.89 -3.88 20.45
N ASP A 383 10.31 -2.95 21.21
CA ASP A 383 9.91 -1.66 20.67
C ASP A 383 11.15 -0.78 20.41
N PHE A 384 11.10 0.15 19.46
CA PHE A 384 12.26 0.99 19.17
C PHE A 384 11.95 2.40 18.67
N ILE A 385 12.87 3.31 18.93
CA ILE A 385 12.94 4.63 18.31
C ILE A 385 14.37 4.85 17.80
N LEU A 386 14.51 4.98 16.49
CA LEU A 386 15.71 5.45 15.81
C LEU A 386 15.66 6.97 15.73
N THR A 387 16.75 7.63 16.15
CA THR A 387 16.97 9.07 15.94
C THR A 387 18.16 9.26 15.02
N ASP A 388 17.98 10.05 13.95
CA ASP A 388 19.04 10.36 13.00
C ASP A 388 19.92 11.56 13.43
N PRO A 389 21.00 11.87 12.70
CA PRO A 389 21.88 12.99 13.05
C PRO A 389 21.23 14.38 13.02
N LEU A 390 20.05 14.51 12.40
CA LEU A 390 19.28 15.76 12.34
C LEU A 390 18.23 15.83 13.47
N GLY A 391 18.14 14.81 14.32
CA GLY A 391 17.17 14.72 15.42
C GLY A 391 15.79 14.24 15.00
N ARG A 392 15.62 13.77 13.75
CA ARG A 392 14.36 13.19 13.27
C ARG A 392 14.22 11.78 13.81
N GLN A 393 12.99 11.41 14.13
CA GLN A 393 12.67 10.10 14.72
C GLN A 393 11.97 9.16 13.73
N PHE A 394 12.23 7.88 13.89
CA PHE A 394 11.55 6.82 13.17
C PHE A 394 11.51 5.57 14.06
N GLY A 395 10.38 4.87 14.09
CA GLY A 395 10.27 3.62 14.82
C GLY A 395 8.86 3.37 15.31
N TYR A 396 8.69 2.41 16.20
CA TYR A 396 7.41 2.00 16.71
C TYR A 396 7.50 1.72 18.21
N THR A 397 6.46 2.15 18.93
CA THR A 397 6.23 1.74 20.32
C THR A 397 4.74 1.48 20.51
N GLU A 398 4.37 0.60 21.43
CA GLU A 398 2.95 0.33 21.76
C GLU A 398 2.21 1.62 22.17
N GLU A 399 2.90 2.55 22.85
CA GLU A 399 2.31 3.81 23.34
C GLU A 399 2.11 4.87 22.23
N LEU A 400 3.10 5.04 21.35
CA LEU A 400 3.12 6.14 20.37
C LEU A 400 2.64 5.69 18.98
N GLY A 401 2.55 4.39 18.73
CA GLY A 401 2.39 3.83 17.39
C GLY A 401 3.62 4.08 16.51
N LEU A 402 3.40 4.06 15.19
CA LEU A 402 4.45 4.28 14.20
C LEU A 402 4.82 5.77 14.08
N ILE A 403 6.10 6.07 14.20
CA ILE A 403 6.71 7.39 14.04
C ILE A 403 7.51 7.41 12.73
N GLU A 404 7.27 8.40 11.86
CA GLU A 404 7.87 8.46 10.50
C GLU A 404 8.39 9.87 10.14
N GLU A 405 9.29 10.45 10.93
CA GLU A 405 9.86 11.77 10.63
C GLU A 405 11.04 11.70 9.64
N ILE A 406 11.64 10.52 9.44
CA ILE A 406 12.74 10.31 8.48
C ILE A 406 12.15 9.97 7.10
N PRO A 407 12.31 10.84 6.07
CA PRO A 407 11.74 10.60 4.75
C PRO A 407 12.32 9.36 4.08
N GLY A 408 11.45 8.54 3.48
CA GLY A 408 11.87 7.33 2.78
C GLY A 408 12.39 6.23 3.71
N ALA A 409 12.04 6.29 5.00
CA ALA A 409 12.17 5.15 5.88
C ALA A 409 11.19 4.03 5.49
N PHE A 410 11.56 2.81 5.81
CA PHE A 410 10.77 1.60 5.61
C PHE A 410 10.70 0.84 6.93
N TYR A 411 9.51 0.35 7.26
CA TYR A 411 9.27 -0.53 8.40
C TYR A 411 8.41 -1.70 7.92
N THR A 412 8.69 -2.92 8.39
CA THR A 412 7.80 -4.05 8.14
C THR A 412 6.50 -3.97 8.94
N GLY A 413 6.52 -3.30 10.10
CA GLY A 413 5.43 -3.30 11.09
C GLY A 413 5.84 -4.07 12.35
N ASP A 414 4.95 -4.09 13.34
CA ASP A 414 5.08 -4.77 14.63
C ASP A 414 4.64 -6.23 14.52
N GLY A 415 5.54 -7.16 14.82
CA GLY A 415 5.31 -8.60 14.74
C GLY A 415 6.51 -9.39 15.23
N TRP A 416 6.60 -10.69 14.92
CA TRP A 416 7.63 -11.56 15.53
C TRP A 416 9.07 -11.12 15.19
N ALA A 417 9.27 -10.43 14.08
CA ALA A 417 10.55 -9.92 13.67
C ALA A 417 10.32 -8.69 12.84
N GLU A 418 10.99 -7.63 13.25
CA GLU A 418 10.84 -6.31 12.71
C GLU A 418 12.06 -5.98 11.87
N GLN A 419 11.82 -5.39 10.70
CA GLN A 419 12.88 -4.85 9.88
C GLN A 419 12.59 -3.40 9.57
N PHE A 420 13.65 -2.60 9.62
CA PHE A 420 13.59 -1.26 9.05
C PHE A 420 14.75 -0.99 8.12
N LEU A 421 14.54 0.01 7.27
CA LEU A 421 15.53 0.50 6.34
C LEU A 421 15.45 2.02 6.26
N ILE A 422 16.60 2.69 6.41
CA ILE A 422 16.77 4.12 6.16
C ILE A 422 17.69 4.30 4.95
N SER A 423 17.14 4.91 3.91
CA SER A 423 17.89 5.30 2.72
C SER A 423 18.45 6.74 2.86
N GLY A 424 19.43 7.09 2.03
CA GLY A 424 19.98 8.46 1.99
C GLY A 424 20.62 8.90 3.31
N LEU A 425 21.53 8.08 3.86
CA LEU A 425 22.12 8.35 5.17
C LEU A 425 22.84 9.70 5.22
N THR A 426 22.55 10.44 6.28
CA THR A 426 23.26 11.68 6.63
C THR A 426 24.45 11.32 7.52
N PRO A 427 25.65 11.85 7.29
CA PRO A 427 26.77 11.61 8.18
C PRO A 427 26.49 12.04 9.62
N GLY A 428 26.91 11.23 10.59
CA GLY A 428 26.71 11.46 12.01
C GLY A 428 26.24 10.23 12.76
N ASP A 429 25.79 10.43 13.99
CA ASP A 429 25.34 9.35 14.87
C ASP A 429 23.86 9.06 14.66
N TYR A 430 23.57 7.80 14.34
CA TYR A 430 22.24 7.22 14.42
C TYR A 430 22.11 6.52 15.76
N THR A 431 21.12 6.91 16.54
CA THR A 431 20.87 6.36 17.88
C THR A 431 19.62 5.50 17.84
N LEU A 432 19.74 4.23 18.17
CA LEU A 432 18.62 3.29 18.27
C LEU A 432 18.32 3.05 19.75
N GLN A 433 17.21 3.62 20.23
CA GLN A 433 16.68 3.34 21.56
C GLN A 433 15.74 2.14 21.47
N LEU A 434 15.94 1.19 22.35
CA LEU A 434 15.19 -0.06 22.48
C LEU A 434 14.37 -0.01 23.77
N PHE A 435 13.13 -0.48 23.74
CA PHE A 435 12.22 -0.53 24.89
C PHE A 435 11.81 -1.98 25.16
N GLY A 436 12.15 -2.48 26.35
CA GLY A 436 11.94 -3.87 26.73
C GLY A 436 10.46 -4.27 26.80
N LEU A 437 10.19 -5.51 26.39
CA LEU A 437 8.87 -6.13 26.38
C LEU A 437 8.75 -7.32 27.36
N ASP A 438 9.69 -7.43 28.31
CA ASP A 438 9.81 -8.55 29.26
C ASP A 438 10.30 -9.86 28.62
N ASP A 439 11.21 -9.77 27.63
CA ASP A 439 11.71 -10.92 26.85
C ASP A 439 13.19 -10.76 26.42
N GLU A 440 13.77 -11.81 25.83
CA GLU A 440 15.14 -11.84 25.27
C GLU A 440 15.20 -11.13 23.91
N ALA A 441 15.48 -9.83 23.93
CA ALA A 441 15.67 -9.02 22.74
C ALA A 441 16.99 -9.33 22.01
N ASN A 442 16.90 -9.46 20.69
CA ASN A 442 18.00 -9.62 19.73
C ASN A 442 17.87 -8.53 18.67
N VAL A 443 18.81 -7.59 18.70
CA VAL A 443 18.79 -6.44 17.81
C VAL A 443 20.09 -6.36 17.04
N ALA A 444 19.99 -6.05 15.77
CA ALA A 444 21.08 -5.75 14.89
C ALA A 444 20.72 -4.53 14.05
N PHE A 445 21.55 -3.50 14.04
CA PHE A 445 21.35 -2.39 13.10
C PHE A 445 22.70 -1.86 12.61
N GLY A 446 22.75 -1.50 11.34
CA GLY A 446 24.00 -1.17 10.66
C GLY A 446 23.86 -1.21 9.15
N ASN A 447 25.00 -1.17 8.47
CA ASN A 447 25.08 -1.25 7.02
C ASN A 447 26.18 -2.24 6.60
N SER A 448 26.54 -2.24 5.33
CA SER A 448 27.59 -3.12 4.78
C SER A 448 29.00 -2.85 5.34
N THR A 449 29.23 -1.71 6.00
CA THR A 449 30.54 -1.30 6.56
C THR A 449 30.68 -1.56 8.05
N GLY A 450 29.58 -1.78 8.77
CA GLY A 450 29.59 -2.02 10.21
C GLY A 450 28.19 -1.87 10.82
N GLY A 451 28.10 -2.09 12.13
CA GLY A 451 26.85 -1.97 12.86
C GLY A 451 27.04 -2.10 14.36
N ALA A 452 25.93 -2.01 15.09
CA ALA A 452 25.85 -2.32 16.50
C ALA A 452 24.72 -3.34 16.74
N SER A 453 24.83 -4.08 17.82
CA SER A 453 23.91 -5.17 18.15
C SER A 453 23.70 -5.28 19.64
N PHE A 454 22.53 -5.77 20.04
CA PHE A 454 22.19 -6.14 21.39
C PHE A 454 21.64 -7.56 21.42
N SER A 455 21.97 -8.33 22.46
CA SER A 455 21.36 -9.62 22.75
C SER A 455 21.31 -9.78 24.25
N GLY A 456 20.10 -9.81 24.80
CA GLY A 456 19.89 -9.85 26.25
C GLY A 456 18.42 -9.70 26.62
N TYR A 457 18.11 -10.05 27.86
CA TYR A 457 16.77 -9.82 28.41
C TYR A 457 16.57 -8.32 28.67
N LEU A 458 15.41 -7.77 28.27
CA LEU A 458 14.99 -6.41 28.59
C LEU A 458 13.62 -6.43 29.29
N GLU A 459 13.60 -6.02 30.56
CA GLU A 459 12.37 -5.94 31.36
C GLU A 459 11.40 -4.91 30.76
N ARG A 460 10.09 -5.07 30.99
CA ARG A 460 9.10 -4.08 30.53
C ARG A 460 9.41 -2.69 31.11
N GLY A 461 9.65 -1.72 30.21
CA GLY A 461 10.01 -0.34 30.57
C GLY A 461 11.51 -0.11 30.79
N GLU A 462 12.34 -1.16 30.74
CA GLU A 462 13.79 -1.01 30.61
C GLU A 462 14.11 -0.44 29.21
N THR A 463 15.13 0.41 29.12
CA THR A 463 15.61 0.91 27.83
C THR A 463 17.07 0.59 27.61
N HIS A 464 17.43 0.24 26.38
CA HIS A 464 18.81 0.11 25.95
C HIS A 464 19.08 1.05 24.77
N THR A 465 20.29 1.57 24.65
CA THR A 465 20.64 2.48 23.55
C THR A 465 21.86 1.96 22.81
N LEU A 466 21.71 1.85 21.50
CA LEU A 466 22.80 1.55 20.59
C LEU A 466 23.11 2.77 19.71
N VAL A 467 24.37 2.94 19.34
CA VAL A 467 24.82 4.05 18.49
C VAL A 467 25.61 3.50 17.31
N PHE A 468 25.28 3.97 16.11
CA PHE A 468 26.01 3.70 14.88
C PHE A 468 26.40 5.01 14.20
N THR A 469 27.70 5.22 13.98
CA THR A 469 28.21 6.44 13.37
C THR A 469 28.46 6.23 11.89
N VAL A 470 27.76 7.00 11.04
CA VAL A 470 28.04 7.10 9.61
C VAL A 470 29.15 8.14 9.41
N ALA A 471 30.31 7.69 8.94
CA ALA A 471 31.46 8.58 8.72
C ALA A 471 31.18 9.65 7.66
N THR A 472 31.69 10.87 7.88
CA THR A 472 31.60 11.99 6.93
C THR A 472 32.42 11.81 5.65
N SER A 473 33.31 10.82 5.60
CA SER A 473 34.10 10.52 4.42
C SER A 473 33.42 9.42 3.63
N VAL A 474 32.95 9.74 2.42
CA VAL A 474 32.84 8.74 1.35
C VAL A 474 34.26 8.16 1.21
N PRO A 475 34.53 6.89 1.58
CA PRO A 475 35.75 6.28 1.11
C PRO A 475 35.61 6.32 -0.40
N GLU A 476 36.50 7.03 -1.10
CA GLU A 476 36.62 6.86 -2.55
C GLU A 476 36.57 5.36 -2.81
N SER A 477 35.72 4.93 -3.74
CA SER A 477 35.37 3.54 -3.98
C SER A 477 36.61 2.68 -4.17
N SER A 478 37.22 2.20 -3.08
CA SER A 478 38.21 1.15 -3.09
C SER A 478 37.41 -0.13 -3.17
N THR A 479 37.00 -0.45 -4.40
CA THR A 479 36.64 -1.79 -4.76
C THR A 479 37.73 -2.72 -4.23
N THR A 480 37.34 -3.69 -3.39
CA THR A 480 38.17 -4.82 -2.95
C THR A 480 39.19 -4.49 -1.84
N LEU A 481 39.00 -5.02 -0.62
CA LEU A 481 39.98 -5.30 0.47
C LEU A 481 39.68 -4.73 1.88
N GLY A 482 38.47 -4.24 2.17
CA GLY A 482 38.07 -3.81 3.53
C GLY A 482 37.38 -4.88 4.41
N LEU A 483 37.63 -6.18 4.18
CA LEU A 483 36.94 -7.29 4.86
C LEU A 483 37.90 -8.00 5.82
N LEU A 484 38.34 -7.35 6.92
CA LEU A 484 39.08 -7.99 8.03
C LEU A 484 39.39 -7.00 9.18
N ALA A 485 38.37 -6.60 9.95
CA ALA A 485 38.58 -6.11 11.32
C ALA A 485 37.24 -6.12 12.08
N VAL A 486 37.28 -6.46 13.37
CA VAL A 486 36.17 -6.52 14.34
C VAL A 486 35.43 -7.86 14.39
N GLY A 487 36.06 -8.87 15.01
CA GLY A 487 35.44 -10.17 15.25
C GLY A 487 36.01 -10.90 16.47
N ALA A 488 36.08 -10.24 17.64
CA ALA A 488 36.70 -10.83 18.82
C ALA A 488 35.94 -10.72 20.15
N ILE A 489 34.75 -10.09 20.24
CA ILE A 489 34.10 -9.87 21.57
C ILE A 489 32.69 -10.49 21.69
N GLY A 490 32.00 -10.87 20.61
CA GLY A 490 30.62 -11.41 20.69
C GLY A 490 30.48 -12.94 20.87
N ALA A 491 31.55 -13.73 20.70
CA ALA A 491 31.45 -15.17 20.46
C ALA A 491 31.20 -16.05 21.72
N SER A 492 31.11 -15.49 22.92
CA SER A 492 31.10 -16.29 24.17
C SER A 492 29.73 -16.44 24.85
N SER A 493 28.71 -15.67 24.48
CA SER A 493 27.40 -15.69 25.17
C SER A 493 26.39 -16.69 24.60
N LEU A 494 26.39 -16.95 23.29
CA LEU A 494 25.34 -17.77 22.65
C LEU A 494 25.67 -19.27 22.52
N LEU A 495 26.92 -19.69 22.74
CA LEU A 495 27.33 -21.10 22.71
C LEU A 495 27.11 -21.83 24.04
N LYS A 496 26.65 -21.14 25.10
CA LYS A 496 26.47 -21.72 26.44
C LYS A 496 25.05 -22.23 26.75
N ARG A 497 24.09 -22.15 25.83
CA ARG A 497 22.68 -22.53 26.11
C ARG A 497 22.15 -23.76 25.37
N ARG A 498 23.05 -24.63 24.87
CA ARG A 498 22.69 -25.99 24.41
C ARG A 498 23.60 -27.07 24.98
N LEU A 499 23.79 -27.01 26.30
CA LEU A 499 23.99 -28.17 27.19
C LEU A 499 23.12 -27.97 28.43
#